data_AF-A0A2D9CC60-F1
#
_entry.id   AF-A0A2D9CC60-F1
#
_cell.length_a   1.000
_cell.length_b   1.000
_cell.length_c   1.000
_cell.angle_alpha   90.00
_cell.angle_beta   90.00
_cell.angle_gamma   90.00
#
_symmetry.space_group_name_H-M   'P 1'
#
loop_
_entity.id
_entity.type
_entity.pdbx_description
1 polymer ?
#
loop_
_entity_poly.entity_id
_entity_poly.type
_entity_poly.pdbx_seq_one_letter_code
_entity_poly.pdbx_strand_id
1 'polypeptide(L)'
;MSNEAPLSIDQAVSELTQLEPPKPEEAETTNAVEEVETEDTELDGEPEAIDADEEPDDSEVNLEDEEVEEVEAEEDVPSIDAPQFWTDGAKDVFSSLPAEAQSVIADEVKRSQAETTRAQQAAAEATKQSVQRMEELHNVIESVHTETATLDRLFDQRWNDVNWVEMSQRNPSEYLQNKALFEAESQALEVHKESAVTAQKEYEQQILQENFANAPKLFPDLLDVVKGPEIQQTLTKTLLSLGATPEELRFAKPGMLALAYDGIKYRDSQKKLSKTSAKPVPKAIKSKGKSAGNANSLRKARAAKRFHKSNSLDDAVALLLSS
;
A
#
# COMPACT_ATOMS: atom_id res chain seq x y z
N MET A 1 -15.73 -35.71 20.60
CA MET A 1 -14.27 -35.96 20.45
C MET A 1 -14.01 -36.30 18.98
N SER A 2 -14.06 -35.29 18.12
CA SER A 2 -13.71 -35.41 16.70
C SER A 2 -12.40 -34.64 16.52
N ASN A 3 -11.38 -35.33 16.02
CA ASN A 3 -10.06 -34.78 15.74
C ASN A 3 -10.16 -33.60 14.76
N GLU A 4 -9.93 -32.38 15.24
CA GLU A 4 -9.41 -31.29 14.40
C GLU A 4 -7.95 -31.61 14.10
N ALA A 5 -7.71 -32.21 12.94
CA ALA A 5 -6.37 -32.21 12.37
C ALA A 5 -5.99 -30.74 12.11
N PRO A 6 -4.76 -30.30 12.44
CA PRO A 6 -4.32 -28.94 12.14
C PRO A 6 -4.43 -28.73 10.62
N LEU A 7 -5.11 -27.67 10.20
CA LEU A 7 -5.18 -27.20 8.81
C LEU A 7 -3.77 -27.27 8.20
N SER A 8 -3.63 -27.99 7.09
CA SER A 8 -2.35 -28.10 6.40
C SER A 8 -1.88 -26.71 5.98
N ILE A 9 -0.58 -26.46 6.06
CA ILE A 9 0.04 -25.18 5.64
C ILE A 9 -0.39 -24.83 4.20
N ASP A 10 -0.52 -25.83 3.32
CA ASP A 10 -0.98 -25.63 1.95
C ASP A 10 -2.46 -25.22 1.86
N GLN A 11 -3.28 -25.62 2.82
CA GLN A 11 -4.70 -25.30 2.92
C GLN A 11 -4.89 -23.85 3.41
N ALA A 12 -4.10 -23.43 4.40
CA ALA A 12 -4.05 -22.05 4.87
C ALA A 12 -3.52 -21.08 3.80
N VAL A 13 -2.52 -21.51 3.01
CA VAL A 13 -2.01 -20.74 1.87
C VAL A 13 -3.07 -20.58 0.77
N SER A 14 -3.84 -21.63 0.47
CA SER A 14 -4.92 -21.56 -0.53
C SER A 14 -6.03 -20.59 -0.11
N GLU A 15 -6.47 -20.61 1.15
CA GLU A 15 -7.50 -19.69 1.64
C GLU A 15 -7.04 -18.22 1.68
N LEU A 16 -5.77 -17.97 2.01
CA LEU A 16 -5.21 -16.61 2.08
C LEU A 16 -4.92 -16.01 0.68
N THR A 17 -4.72 -16.86 -0.33
CA THR A 17 -4.47 -16.45 -1.73
C THR A 17 -5.75 -16.38 -2.59
N GLN A 18 -6.89 -16.91 -2.10
CA GLN A 18 -8.17 -16.92 -2.83
C GLN A 18 -9.06 -15.69 -2.60
N LEU A 19 -8.63 -14.72 -1.79
CA LEU A 19 -9.27 -13.40 -1.74
C LEU A 19 -8.85 -12.60 -2.98
N GLU A 20 -9.53 -12.90 -4.08
CA GLU A 20 -9.46 -12.16 -5.34
C GLU A 20 -9.80 -10.67 -5.09
N PRO A 21 -9.04 -9.71 -5.63
CA PRO A 21 -9.35 -8.29 -5.44
C PRO A 21 -10.76 -8.00 -5.97
N PRO A 22 -11.57 -7.14 -5.31
CA PRO A 22 -12.85 -6.72 -5.85
C PRO A 22 -12.60 -6.07 -7.22
N LYS A 23 -13.13 -6.73 -8.25
CA LYS A 23 -13.06 -6.28 -9.64
C LYS A 23 -13.76 -4.91 -9.72
N PRO A 24 -13.14 -3.86 -10.29
CA PRO A 24 -13.85 -2.62 -10.56
C PRO A 24 -14.99 -2.93 -11.55
N GLU A 25 -16.23 -2.61 -11.17
CA GLU A 25 -17.37 -2.61 -12.07
C GLU A 25 -17.11 -1.62 -13.20
N GLU A 26 -16.67 -2.14 -14.35
CA GLU A 26 -16.83 -1.45 -15.63
C GLU A 26 -18.32 -1.41 -15.96
N ALA A 27 -18.81 -0.19 -16.17
CA ALA A 27 -20.14 0.10 -16.66
C ALA A 27 -20.41 -0.64 -17.97
N GLU A 28 -21.27 -1.66 -17.93
CA GLU A 28 -21.93 -2.20 -19.12
C GLU A 28 -23.40 -1.79 -19.13
N THR A 29 -23.67 -0.78 -19.95
CA THR A 29 -24.96 -0.52 -20.58
C THR A 29 -25.58 -1.81 -21.12
N THR A 30 -26.71 -2.24 -20.58
CA THR A 30 -27.68 -3.02 -21.36
C THR A 30 -29.08 -2.46 -21.15
N ASN A 31 -29.62 -1.93 -22.26
CA ASN A 31 -31.03 -1.63 -22.46
C ASN A 31 -31.84 -2.92 -22.25
N ALA A 32 -32.70 -2.92 -21.25
CA ALA A 32 -33.86 -3.79 -21.18
C ALA A 32 -35.00 -3.00 -20.54
N VAL A 33 -35.75 -2.31 -21.40
CA VAL A 33 -37.05 -1.73 -21.07
C VAL A 33 -38.06 -2.88 -21.13
N GLU A 34 -38.63 -3.25 -19.98
CA GLU A 34 -39.89 -3.97 -19.91
C GLU A 34 -40.85 -3.17 -19.04
N GLU A 35 -41.97 -2.85 -19.66
CA GLU A 35 -43.02 -1.90 -19.31
C GLU A 35 -44.06 -2.60 -18.45
N VAL A 36 -44.35 -2.08 -17.24
CA VAL A 36 -45.64 -2.32 -16.56
C VAL A 36 -46.09 -1.06 -15.83
N GLU A 37 -47.04 -0.39 -16.48
CA GLU A 37 -48.33 0.08 -15.94
C GLU A 37 -48.33 1.12 -14.81
N THR A 38 -48.62 2.34 -15.25
CA THR A 38 -49.09 3.51 -14.52
C THR A 38 -50.42 3.26 -13.82
N GLU A 39 -50.53 3.58 -12.53
CA GLU A 39 -51.80 4.03 -11.95
C GLU A 39 -51.60 5.43 -11.36
N ASP A 40 -52.30 6.36 -11.99
CA ASP A 40 -52.28 7.80 -11.80
C ASP A 40 -53.04 8.18 -10.52
N THR A 41 -52.49 9.11 -9.75
CA THR A 41 -53.28 9.94 -8.82
C THR A 41 -52.66 11.33 -8.77
N GLU A 42 -53.00 12.15 -9.77
CA GLU A 42 -53.13 13.61 -9.65
C GLU A 42 -54.05 13.96 -8.45
N LEU A 43 -53.95 15.06 -7.70
CA LEU A 43 -53.39 16.39 -7.92
C LEU A 43 -53.34 17.13 -6.55
N ASP A 44 -52.45 18.12 -6.47
CA ASP A 44 -52.70 19.49 -5.96
C ASP A 44 -51.95 19.96 -4.69
N GLY A 45 -51.29 21.12 -4.83
CA GLY A 45 -50.55 21.84 -3.79
C GLY A 45 -49.32 22.60 -4.32
N GLU A 46 -49.52 23.85 -4.73
CA GLU A 46 -48.58 24.84 -5.31
C GLU A 46 -47.18 25.00 -4.66
N PRO A 47 -46.19 25.52 -5.41
CA PRO A 47 -44.88 25.92 -4.88
C PRO A 47 -44.95 27.34 -4.26
N GLU A 48 -44.67 27.46 -2.95
CA GLU A 48 -44.38 28.75 -2.33
C GLU A 48 -42.96 29.22 -2.69
N ALA A 49 -42.91 30.44 -3.21
CA ALA A 49 -41.73 31.29 -3.36
C ALA A 49 -41.64 32.29 -2.20
N ILE A 50 -40.47 32.97 -2.09
CA ILE A 50 -40.08 34.12 -1.23
C ILE A 50 -39.28 33.67 0.02
N ASP A 51 -38.11 34.21 0.42
CA ASP A 51 -37.20 35.33 0.06
C ASP A 51 -35.81 34.88 0.57
N ALA A 52 -34.69 34.99 -0.16
CA ALA A 52 -33.81 36.17 -0.26
C ALA A 52 -33.51 36.91 1.06
N ASP A 53 -32.42 36.51 1.73
CA ASP A 53 -31.42 37.42 2.32
C ASP A 53 -30.35 36.59 3.06
N GLU A 54 -29.14 36.49 2.49
CA GLU A 54 -27.89 36.96 3.15
C GLU A 54 -26.74 36.89 2.11
N GLU A 55 -26.19 38.06 1.81
CA GLU A 55 -25.30 38.37 0.69
C GLU A 55 -23.91 37.69 0.74
N PRO A 56 -23.26 37.48 -0.42
CA PRO A 56 -21.81 37.39 -0.52
C PRO A 56 -21.18 38.80 -0.45
N ASP A 57 -20.31 39.02 0.53
CA ASP A 57 -19.51 40.24 0.69
C ASP A 57 -18.52 40.40 -0.48
N ASP A 58 -18.89 41.33 -1.37
CA ASP A 58 -18.12 41.89 -2.47
C ASP A 58 -17.30 43.08 -1.92
N SER A 59 -16.03 42.83 -1.59
CA SER A 59 -15.06 43.92 -1.38
C SER A 59 -14.38 44.26 -2.71
N GLU A 60 -15.15 45.01 -3.48
CA GLU A 60 -14.78 45.92 -4.55
C GLU A 60 -13.51 46.72 -4.16
N VAL A 61 -12.37 46.44 -4.81
CA VAL A 61 -11.20 47.32 -4.78
C VAL A 61 -11.11 48.05 -6.12
N ASN A 62 -11.83 49.17 -6.15
CA ASN A 62 -11.55 50.43 -6.85
C ASN A 62 -10.55 50.35 -8.04
N LEU A 63 -11.11 50.20 -9.26
CA LEU A 63 -10.45 50.60 -10.50
C LEU A 63 -10.75 52.09 -10.73
N GLU A 64 -9.98 52.96 -10.09
CA GLU A 64 -9.93 54.37 -10.48
C GLU A 64 -8.86 54.55 -11.56
N ASP A 65 -9.33 55.07 -12.70
CA ASP A 65 -8.56 55.61 -13.81
C ASP A 65 -7.36 56.43 -13.30
N GLU A 66 -6.15 56.02 -13.66
CA GLU A 66 -5.02 56.94 -13.72
C GLU A 66 -4.58 57.06 -15.18
N GLU A 67 -4.66 58.31 -15.61
CA GLU A 67 -4.50 58.87 -16.94
C GLU A 67 -3.22 58.36 -17.62
N VAL A 68 -3.35 58.01 -18.91
CA VAL A 68 -2.24 57.61 -19.77
C VAL A 68 -1.38 58.84 -20.05
N GLU A 69 -0.41 59.14 -19.18
CA GLU A 69 0.63 60.13 -19.45
C GLU A 69 1.85 59.41 -20.02
N GLU A 70 2.07 59.61 -21.31
CA GLU A 70 3.24 59.15 -22.08
C GLU A 70 4.49 59.86 -21.52
N VAL A 71 5.20 59.19 -20.62
CA VAL A 71 6.54 59.59 -20.17
C VAL A 71 7.58 58.60 -20.68
N GLU A 72 8.32 59.02 -21.71
CA GLU A 72 9.68 58.53 -21.96
C GLU A 72 10.53 58.81 -20.70
N ALA A 73 10.67 57.81 -19.84
CA ALA A 73 11.68 57.78 -18.81
C ALA A 73 12.11 56.33 -18.58
N GLU A 74 13.41 56.07 -18.70
CA GLU A 74 14.06 54.84 -18.25
C GLU A 74 13.87 54.73 -16.72
N GLU A 75 12.76 54.18 -16.27
CA GLU A 75 12.49 53.96 -14.84
C GLU A 75 12.65 52.49 -14.45
N ASP A 76 13.47 52.34 -13.42
CA ASP A 76 13.93 51.13 -12.75
C ASP A 76 12.72 50.29 -12.29
N VAL A 77 12.35 49.30 -13.10
CA VAL A 77 11.28 48.33 -12.78
C VAL A 77 11.68 47.59 -11.50
N PRO A 78 10.84 47.52 -10.45
CA PRO A 78 11.21 46.86 -9.21
C PRO A 78 11.50 45.38 -9.48
N SER A 79 12.77 45.01 -9.35
CA SER A 79 13.22 43.63 -9.48
C SER A 79 12.53 42.76 -8.44
N ILE A 80 11.78 41.77 -8.91
CA ILE A 80 11.11 40.80 -8.05
C ILE A 80 12.18 39.85 -7.52
N ASP A 81 12.25 39.64 -6.20
CA ASP A 81 13.26 38.77 -5.62
C ASP A 81 12.98 37.30 -5.96
N ALA A 82 14.04 36.56 -6.29
CA ALA A 82 13.92 35.18 -6.72
C ALA A 82 13.48 34.27 -5.56
N PRO A 83 12.75 33.17 -5.83
CA PRO A 83 12.33 32.25 -4.77
C PRO A 83 13.52 31.71 -3.94
N GLN A 84 13.41 31.77 -2.61
CA GLN A 84 14.55 31.50 -1.72
C GLN A 84 15.18 30.09 -1.86
N PHE A 85 14.36 29.09 -2.21
CA PHE A 85 14.78 27.69 -2.34
C PHE A 85 15.44 27.37 -3.69
N TRP A 86 15.58 28.36 -4.58
CA TRP A 86 16.30 28.19 -5.84
C TRP A 86 17.81 28.23 -5.63
N THR A 87 18.53 27.50 -6.47
CA THR A 87 20.00 27.55 -6.52
C THR A 87 20.48 28.91 -7.02
N ASP A 88 21.65 29.37 -6.59
CA ASP A 88 22.20 30.68 -6.97
C ASP A 88 22.22 30.90 -8.50
N GLY A 89 22.63 29.89 -9.28
CA GLY A 89 22.60 29.98 -10.75
C GLY A 89 21.19 30.10 -11.37
N ALA A 90 20.14 29.66 -10.68
CA ALA A 90 18.75 29.86 -11.12
C ALA A 90 18.21 31.25 -10.72
N LYS A 91 18.70 31.80 -9.60
CA LYS A 91 18.43 33.19 -9.18
C LYS A 91 19.10 34.19 -10.11
N ASP A 92 20.32 33.89 -10.58
CA ASP A 92 21.04 34.70 -11.57
C ASP A 92 20.31 34.74 -12.92
N VAL A 93 19.83 33.59 -13.40
CA VAL A 93 19.03 33.51 -14.63
C VAL A 93 17.70 34.24 -14.47
N PHE A 94 17.03 34.08 -13.33
CA PHE A 94 15.78 34.79 -13.04
C PHE A 94 15.94 36.31 -13.04
N SER A 95 17.01 36.81 -12.43
CA SER A 95 17.34 38.24 -12.38
C SER A 95 17.65 38.81 -13.77
N SER A 96 18.06 37.97 -14.73
CA SER A 96 18.30 38.37 -16.12
C SER A 96 17.05 38.40 -17.01
N LEU A 97 15.90 37.93 -16.51
CA LEU A 97 14.64 37.94 -17.26
C LEU A 97 13.95 39.31 -17.22
N PRO A 98 13.12 39.66 -18.22
CA PRO A 98 12.25 40.83 -18.17
C PRO A 98 11.28 40.80 -16.98
N ALA A 99 10.89 41.96 -16.46
CA ALA A 99 10.02 42.09 -15.27
C ALA A 99 8.66 41.36 -15.43
N GLU A 100 8.07 41.36 -16.63
CA GLU A 100 6.84 40.62 -16.94
C GLU A 100 7.03 39.09 -16.84
N ALA A 101 8.19 38.57 -17.23
CA ALA A 101 8.51 37.16 -17.07
C ALA A 101 8.81 36.80 -15.61
N GLN A 102 9.43 37.72 -14.84
CA GLN A 102 9.68 37.54 -13.42
C GLN A 102 8.36 37.45 -12.62
N SER A 103 7.36 38.29 -12.92
CA SER A 103 6.08 38.28 -12.22
C SER A 103 5.29 36.99 -12.47
N VAL A 104 5.16 36.57 -13.73
CA VAL A 104 4.46 35.32 -14.10
C VAL A 104 5.08 34.11 -13.40
N ILE A 105 6.41 34.02 -13.38
CA ILE A 105 7.12 32.93 -12.72
C ILE A 105 6.95 33.01 -11.19
N ALA A 106 7.04 34.20 -10.60
CA ALA A 106 6.85 34.37 -9.16
C ALA A 106 5.43 33.97 -8.73
N ASP A 107 4.42 34.31 -9.52
CA ASP A 107 3.02 33.96 -9.25
C ASP A 107 2.76 32.46 -9.44
N GLU A 108 3.34 31.83 -10.46
CA GLU A 108 3.26 30.37 -10.64
C GLU A 108 3.98 29.61 -9.51
N VAL A 109 5.11 30.15 -9.03
CA VAL A 109 5.83 29.60 -7.88
C VAL A 109 5.01 29.73 -6.59
N LYS A 110 4.34 30.87 -6.37
CA LYS A 110 3.42 31.03 -5.23
C LYS A 110 2.23 30.07 -5.34
N ARG A 111 1.64 29.93 -6.53
CA ARG A 111 0.51 29.04 -6.79
C ARG A 111 0.89 27.58 -6.54
N SER A 112 2.00 27.11 -7.10
CA SER A 112 2.48 25.74 -6.88
C SER A 112 2.84 25.47 -5.42
N GLN A 113 3.38 26.45 -4.68
CA GLN A 113 3.57 26.33 -3.23
C GLN A 113 2.26 26.23 -2.47
N ALA A 114 1.26 27.03 -2.83
CA ALA A 114 -0.06 26.97 -2.22
C ALA A 114 -0.74 25.61 -2.49
N GLU A 115 -0.65 25.10 -3.73
CA GLU A 115 -1.20 23.79 -4.10
C GLU A 115 -0.47 22.64 -3.38
N THR A 116 0.86 22.67 -3.30
CA THR A 116 1.63 21.65 -2.57
C THR A 116 1.37 21.70 -1.07
N THR A 117 1.28 22.88 -0.48
CA THR A 117 0.93 23.05 0.95
C THR A 117 -0.49 22.52 1.21
N ARG A 118 -1.45 22.86 0.34
CA ARG A 118 -2.83 22.35 0.43
C ARG A 118 -2.88 20.84 0.29
N ALA A 119 -2.13 20.26 -0.65
CA ALA A 119 -2.05 18.81 -0.82
C ALA A 119 -1.42 18.12 0.40
N GLN A 120 -0.38 18.71 1.00
CA GLN A 120 0.23 18.21 2.24
C GLN A 120 -0.73 18.26 3.43
N GLN A 121 -1.46 19.38 3.59
CA GLN A 121 -2.47 19.53 4.64
C GLN A 121 -3.61 18.51 4.45
N ALA A 122 -4.14 18.39 3.23
CA ALA A 122 -5.19 17.43 2.90
C ALA A 122 -4.73 15.97 3.15
N ALA A 123 -3.48 15.63 2.80
CA ALA A 123 -2.92 14.31 3.07
C ALA A 123 -2.75 14.05 4.59
N ALA A 124 -2.32 15.05 5.35
CA ALA A 124 -2.19 14.95 6.81
C ALA A 124 -3.56 14.80 7.49
N GLU A 125 -4.56 15.57 7.06
CA GLU A 125 -5.94 15.47 7.54
C GLU A 125 -6.58 14.13 7.20
N ALA A 126 -6.42 13.65 5.97
CA ALA A 126 -6.92 12.33 5.57
C ALA A 126 -6.30 11.20 6.40
N THR A 127 -4.99 11.30 6.69
CA THR A 127 -4.31 10.33 7.57
C THR A 127 -4.86 10.39 8.99
N LYS A 128 -5.06 11.60 9.53
CA LYS A 128 -5.63 11.79 10.87
C LYS A 128 -7.05 11.22 10.95
N GLN A 129 -7.90 11.49 9.96
CA GLN A 129 -9.27 10.97 9.90
C GLN A 129 -9.30 9.45 9.79
N SER A 130 -8.41 8.83 9.00
CA SER A 130 -8.31 7.36 8.93
C SER A 130 -7.92 6.75 10.29
N VAL A 131 -6.93 7.33 10.97
CA VAL A 131 -6.52 6.87 12.31
C VAL A 131 -7.65 7.03 13.32
N GLN A 132 -8.34 8.17 13.32
CA GLN A 132 -9.48 8.42 14.22
C GLN A 132 -10.63 7.43 13.97
N ARG A 133 -10.99 7.19 12.71
CA ARG A 133 -12.04 6.23 12.36
C ARG A 133 -11.68 4.81 12.81
N MET A 134 -10.42 4.38 12.65
CA MET A 134 -9.96 3.08 13.15
C MET A 134 -10.05 2.98 14.68
N GLU A 135 -9.69 4.04 15.40
CA GLU A 135 -9.73 4.08 16.87
C GLU A 135 -11.18 4.07 17.39
N GLU A 136 -12.07 4.83 16.75
CA GLU A 136 -13.51 4.83 17.05
C GLU A 136 -14.11 3.43 16.87
N LEU A 137 -13.82 2.77 15.74
CA LEU A 137 -14.30 1.41 15.48
C LEU A 137 -13.76 0.41 16.51
N HIS A 138 -12.47 0.51 16.84
CA HIS A 138 -11.87 -0.35 17.85
C HIS A 138 -12.57 -0.21 19.21
N ASN A 139 -12.84 1.02 19.63
CA ASN A 139 -13.53 1.31 20.88
C ASN A 139 -14.97 0.77 20.90
N VAL A 140 -15.69 0.84 19.77
CA VAL A 140 -17.05 0.28 19.65
C VAL A 140 -17.03 -1.25 19.77
N ILE A 141 -16.05 -1.92 19.18
CA ILE A 141 -15.96 -3.38 19.29
C ILE A 141 -15.60 -3.80 20.71
N GLU A 142 -14.67 -3.10 21.34
CA GLU A 142 -14.30 -3.37 22.73
C GLU A 142 -15.49 -3.15 23.67
N SER A 143 -16.28 -2.08 23.46
CA SER A 143 -17.49 -1.84 24.26
C SER A 143 -18.53 -2.94 24.04
N VAL A 144 -18.81 -3.34 22.80
CA VAL A 144 -19.75 -4.43 22.50
C VAL A 144 -19.27 -5.77 23.07
N HIS A 145 -17.97 -6.08 22.98
CA HIS A 145 -17.44 -7.32 23.55
C HIS A 145 -17.53 -7.33 25.08
N THR A 146 -17.17 -6.22 25.72
CA THR A 146 -17.26 -6.12 27.19
C THR A 146 -18.70 -6.20 27.67
N GLU A 147 -19.63 -5.51 27.00
CA GLU A 147 -21.06 -5.60 27.28
C GLU A 147 -21.58 -7.04 27.09
N THR A 148 -21.25 -7.69 25.97
CA THR A 148 -21.64 -9.09 25.71
C THR A 148 -21.16 -10.01 26.82
N ALA A 149 -19.90 -9.88 27.25
CA ALA A 149 -19.33 -10.70 28.32
C ALA A 149 -20.00 -10.44 29.68
N THR A 150 -20.40 -9.19 29.96
CA THR A 150 -21.15 -8.87 31.17
C THR A 150 -22.56 -9.46 31.15
N LEU A 151 -23.25 -9.40 30.00
CA LEU A 151 -24.57 -9.98 29.83
C LEU A 151 -24.54 -11.51 29.95
N ASP A 152 -23.56 -12.17 29.34
CA ASP A 152 -23.35 -13.62 29.48
C ASP A 152 -23.17 -14.00 30.95
N ARG A 153 -22.31 -13.27 31.67
CA ARG A 153 -22.08 -13.52 33.09
C ARG A 153 -23.35 -13.33 33.93
N LEU A 154 -24.12 -12.28 33.68
CA LEU A 154 -25.37 -12.02 34.42
C LEU A 154 -26.43 -13.08 34.11
N PHE A 155 -26.53 -13.52 32.85
CA PHE A 155 -27.41 -14.58 32.42
C PHE A 155 -27.07 -15.90 33.12
N ASP A 156 -25.79 -16.29 33.10
CA ASP A 156 -25.31 -17.50 33.78
C ASP A 156 -25.57 -17.44 35.29
N GLN A 157 -25.27 -16.30 35.93
CA GLN A 157 -25.53 -16.12 37.37
C GLN A 157 -27.00 -16.29 37.74
N ARG A 158 -27.91 -15.94 36.84
CA ARG A 158 -29.36 -16.00 37.10
C ARG A 158 -29.96 -17.35 36.80
N TRP A 159 -29.51 -18.02 35.73
CA TRP A 159 -30.22 -19.17 35.17
C TRP A 159 -29.49 -20.51 35.29
N ASN A 160 -28.16 -20.52 35.51
CA ASN A 160 -27.36 -21.75 35.48
C ASN A 160 -27.72 -22.73 36.61
N ASP A 161 -28.08 -22.22 37.79
CA ASP A 161 -28.42 -23.05 38.97
C ASP A 161 -29.93 -23.31 39.12
N VAL A 162 -30.76 -22.92 38.14
CA VAL A 162 -32.23 -23.06 38.24
C VAL A 162 -32.66 -24.51 37.96
N ASN A 163 -33.23 -25.17 38.97
CA ASN A 163 -33.86 -26.48 38.80
C ASN A 163 -35.30 -26.34 38.24
N TRP A 164 -35.39 -26.27 36.91
CA TRP A 164 -36.65 -26.11 36.18
C TRP A 164 -37.69 -27.20 36.48
N VAL A 165 -37.24 -28.45 36.69
CA VAL A 165 -38.13 -29.59 36.95
C VAL A 165 -38.78 -29.44 38.32
N GLU A 166 -38.00 -29.12 39.35
CA GLU A 166 -38.54 -28.90 40.70
C GLU A 166 -39.47 -27.67 40.73
N MET A 167 -39.09 -26.58 40.06
CA MET A 167 -39.91 -25.36 39.98
C MET A 167 -41.26 -25.64 39.30
N SER A 168 -41.27 -26.44 38.22
CA SER A 168 -42.51 -26.81 37.51
C SER A 168 -43.48 -27.62 38.36
N GLN A 169 -42.98 -28.43 39.30
CA GLN A 169 -43.79 -29.28 40.17
C GLN A 169 -44.27 -28.54 41.42
N ARG A 170 -43.43 -27.66 41.98
CA ARG A 170 -43.71 -26.93 43.22
C ARG A 170 -44.54 -25.67 42.99
N ASN A 171 -44.17 -24.87 41.99
CA ASN A 171 -44.78 -23.57 41.67
C ASN A 171 -44.97 -23.39 40.15
N PRO A 172 -46.03 -23.96 39.55
CA PRO A 172 -46.25 -23.91 38.09
C PRO A 172 -46.38 -22.49 37.51
N SER A 173 -46.93 -21.54 38.27
CA SER A 173 -47.06 -20.13 37.82
C SER A 173 -45.72 -19.40 37.74
N GLU A 174 -44.85 -19.59 38.74
CA GLU A 174 -43.50 -19.02 38.74
C GLU A 174 -42.64 -19.66 37.65
N TYR A 175 -42.81 -20.96 37.40
CA TYR A 175 -42.14 -21.65 36.30
C TYR A 175 -42.47 -20.99 34.95
N LEU A 176 -43.76 -20.74 34.64
CA LEU A 176 -44.14 -20.11 33.38
C LEU A 176 -43.57 -18.70 33.22
N GLN A 177 -43.58 -17.90 34.29
CA GLN A 177 -43.01 -16.55 34.26
C GLN A 177 -41.49 -16.57 34.06
N ASN A 178 -40.77 -17.38 34.84
CA ASN A 178 -39.32 -17.50 34.73
C ASN A 178 -38.89 -18.10 33.39
N LYS A 179 -39.65 -19.05 32.85
CA LYS A 179 -39.39 -19.59 31.51
C LYS A 179 -39.53 -18.52 30.42
N ALA A 180 -40.57 -17.68 30.49
CA ALA A 180 -40.75 -16.57 29.56
C ALA A 180 -39.62 -15.53 29.66
N LEU A 181 -39.17 -15.22 30.88
CA LEU A 181 -38.04 -14.33 31.11
C LEU A 181 -36.72 -14.93 30.60
N PHE A 182 -36.48 -16.22 30.85
CA PHE A 182 -35.32 -16.93 30.34
C PHE A 182 -35.27 -16.89 28.81
N GLU A 183 -36.39 -17.16 28.15
CA GLU A 183 -36.49 -17.13 26.69
C GLU A 183 -36.23 -15.72 26.13
N ALA A 184 -36.83 -14.68 26.74
CA ALA A 184 -36.60 -13.31 26.36
C ALA A 184 -35.14 -12.86 26.55
N GLU A 185 -34.53 -13.20 27.69
CA GLU A 185 -33.14 -12.87 27.99
C GLU A 185 -32.16 -13.67 27.12
N SER A 186 -32.45 -14.94 26.84
CA SER A 186 -31.66 -15.77 25.94
C SER A 186 -31.67 -15.21 24.52
N GLN A 187 -32.84 -14.76 24.04
CA GLN A 187 -32.95 -14.15 22.72
C GLN A 187 -32.20 -12.81 22.65
N ALA A 188 -32.33 -11.96 23.68
CA ALA A 188 -31.61 -10.69 23.74
C ALA A 188 -30.09 -10.91 23.76
N LEU A 189 -29.61 -11.90 24.52
CA LEU A 189 -28.21 -12.28 24.58
C LEU A 189 -27.69 -12.80 23.23
N GLU A 190 -28.49 -13.60 22.51
CA GLU A 190 -28.11 -14.10 21.18
C GLU A 190 -27.96 -12.95 20.18
N VAL A 191 -28.91 -12.01 20.15
CA VAL A 191 -28.83 -10.81 19.30
C VAL A 191 -27.58 -9.99 19.62
N HIS A 192 -27.20 -9.89 20.90
CA HIS A 192 -26.00 -9.17 21.32
C HIS A 192 -24.70 -9.90 20.94
N LYS A 193 -24.71 -11.24 20.95
CA LYS A 193 -23.59 -12.04 20.45
C LYS A 193 -23.43 -11.91 18.94
N GLU A 194 -24.55 -11.96 18.22
CA GLU A 194 -24.56 -11.74 16.78
C GLU A 194 -24.02 -10.35 16.43
N SER A 195 -24.47 -9.29 17.14
CA SER A 195 -23.97 -7.93 16.91
C SER A 195 -22.48 -7.78 17.20
N ALA A 196 -21.96 -8.46 18.24
CA ALA A 196 -20.53 -8.50 18.52
C ALA A 196 -19.73 -9.15 17.38
N VAL A 197 -20.23 -10.28 16.87
CA VAL A 197 -19.59 -10.98 15.75
C VAL A 197 -19.64 -10.16 14.47
N THR A 198 -20.75 -9.48 14.18
CA THR A 198 -20.85 -8.62 12.99
C THR A 198 -19.94 -7.41 13.09
N ALA A 199 -19.92 -6.71 14.24
CA ALA A 199 -19.04 -5.56 14.47
C ALA A 199 -17.56 -5.94 14.33
N GLN A 200 -17.17 -7.12 14.86
CA GLN A 200 -15.82 -7.63 14.69
C GLN A 200 -15.50 -7.92 13.22
N LYS A 201 -16.40 -8.56 12.48
CA LYS A 201 -16.20 -8.84 11.04
C LYS A 201 -16.07 -7.57 10.21
N GLU A 202 -16.88 -6.56 10.48
CA GLU A 202 -16.82 -5.27 9.76
C GLU A 202 -15.47 -4.59 9.97
N TYR A 203 -14.97 -4.59 11.20
CA TYR A 203 -13.64 -4.07 11.52
C TYR A 203 -12.51 -4.85 10.87
N GLU A 204 -12.58 -6.18 10.93
CA GLU A 204 -11.62 -7.06 10.26
C GLU A 204 -11.57 -6.78 8.75
N GLN A 205 -12.73 -6.60 8.11
CA GLN A 205 -12.82 -6.23 6.70
C GLN A 205 -12.23 -4.86 6.44
N GLN A 206 -12.50 -3.88 7.29
CA GLN A 206 -11.99 -2.52 7.10
C GLN A 206 -10.46 -2.47 7.27
N ILE A 207 -9.90 -3.14 8.27
CA ILE A 207 -8.44 -3.27 8.41
C ILE A 207 -7.84 -3.93 7.17
N LEU A 208 -8.48 -4.99 6.65
CA LEU A 208 -7.98 -5.68 5.47
C LEU A 208 -7.99 -4.76 4.24
N GLN A 209 -9.04 -3.97 4.06
CA GLN A 209 -9.14 -2.99 2.97
C GLN A 209 -8.07 -1.89 3.10
N GLU A 210 -7.88 -1.33 4.29
CA GLU A 210 -6.85 -0.31 4.53
C GLU A 210 -5.44 -0.87 4.35
N ASN A 211 -5.20 -2.09 4.80
CA ASN A 211 -3.95 -2.80 4.56
C ASN A 211 -3.74 -3.00 3.05
N PHE A 212 -4.75 -3.49 2.32
CA PHE A 212 -4.63 -3.70 0.88
C PHE A 212 -4.40 -2.40 0.11
N ALA A 213 -5.09 -1.31 0.46
CA ALA A 213 -4.92 0.01 -0.16
C ALA A 213 -3.49 0.57 0.03
N ASN A 214 -2.84 0.25 1.15
CA ASN A 214 -1.47 0.68 1.45
C ASN A 214 -0.39 -0.30 0.94
N ALA A 215 -0.77 -1.52 0.56
CA ALA A 215 0.16 -2.54 0.08
C ALA A 215 0.99 -2.10 -1.15
N PRO A 216 0.44 -1.43 -2.18
CA PRO A 216 1.24 -0.97 -3.32
C PRO A 216 2.35 0.02 -2.96
N LYS A 217 2.11 0.86 -1.94
CA LYS A 217 3.06 1.87 -1.49
C LYS A 217 4.19 1.26 -0.67
N LEU A 218 3.87 0.28 0.17
CA LEU A 218 4.79 -0.28 1.16
C LEU A 218 5.46 -1.58 0.71
N PHE A 219 4.80 -2.37 -0.13
CA PHE A 219 5.28 -3.66 -0.59
C PHE A 219 4.92 -3.96 -2.06
N PRO A 220 5.43 -3.17 -3.02
CA PRO A 220 5.09 -3.32 -4.44
C PRO A 220 5.48 -4.68 -5.03
N ASP A 221 6.59 -5.28 -4.56
CA ASP A 221 7.06 -6.61 -4.98
C ASP A 221 6.00 -7.71 -4.73
N LEU A 222 5.11 -7.53 -3.75
CA LEU A 222 4.05 -8.49 -3.41
C LEU A 222 2.94 -8.52 -4.47
N LEU A 223 2.75 -7.42 -5.19
CA LEU A 223 1.73 -7.26 -6.21
C LEU A 223 2.21 -7.70 -7.60
N ASP A 224 3.47 -8.13 -7.72
CA ASP A 224 4.01 -8.72 -8.94
C ASP A 224 3.28 -10.03 -9.24
N VAL A 225 2.66 -10.16 -10.42
CA VAL A 225 1.86 -11.33 -10.83
C VAL A 225 2.70 -12.62 -10.85
N VAL A 226 4.01 -12.50 -11.08
CA VAL A 226 4.94 -13.63 -11.18
C VAL A 226 5.63 -13.90 -9.85
N LYS A 227 6.14 -12.86 -9.18
CA LYS A 227 6.91 -13.01 -7.93
C LYS A 227 6.06 -12.96 -6.67
N GLY A 228 4.93 -12.26 -6.70
CA GLY A 228 4.03 -12.07 -5.56
C GLY A 228 3.62 -13.39 -4.90
N PRO A 229 3.14 -14.40 -5.65
CA PRO A 229 2.78 -15.70 -5.08
C PRO A 229 3.97 -16.42 -4.42
N GLU A 230 5.15 -16.38 -5.04
CA GLU A 230 6.37 -17.00 -4.48
C GLU A 230 6.83 -16.29 -3.20
N ILE A 231 6.73 -14.96 -3.19
CA ILE A 231 7.03 -14.12 -2.02
C ILE A 231 6.05 -14.45 -0.90
N GLN A 232 4.74 -14.47 -1.16
CA GLN A 232 3.73 -14.81 -0.16
C GLN A 232 3.96 -16.20 0.43
N GLN A 233 4.17 -17.21 -0.40
CA GLN A 233 4.45 -18.57 0.08
C GLN A 233 5.70 -18.64 0.96
N THR A 234 6.78 -17.97 0.54
CA THR A 234 8.03 -17.92 1.30
C THR A 234 7.82 -17.19 2.63
N LEU A 235 7.10 -16.08 2.61
CA LEU A 235 6.82 -15.27 3.79
C LEU A 235 5.96 -16.03 4.80
N THR A 236 4.82 -16.59 4.36
CA THR A 236 3.92 -17.39 5.19
C THR A 236 4.65 -18.57 5.80
N LYS A 237 5.37 -19.36 4.99
CA LYS A 237 6.11 -20.53 5.48
C LYS A 237 7.17 -20.16 6.51
N THR A 238 7.92 -19.09 6.27
CA THR A 238 8.97 -18.67 7.21
C THR A 238 8.37 -18.10 8.49
N LEU A 239 7.35 -17.24 8.41
CA LEU A 239 6.71 -16.66 9.59
C LEU A 239 5.99 -17.71 10.44
N LEU A 240 5.29 -18.68 9.84
CA LEU A 240 4.74 -19.83 10.56
C LEU A 240 5.85 -20.63 11.28
N SER A 241 7.00 -20.85 10.63
CA SER A 241 8.13 -21.54 11.26
C SER A 241 8.78 -20.75 12.40
N LEU A 242 8.59 -19.43 12.43
CA LEU A 242 9.05 -18.52 13.48
C LEU A 242 8.04 -18.41 14.63
N GLY A 243 6.86 -19.03 14.51
CA GLY A 243 5.83 -19.06 15.53
C GLY A 243 4.66 -18.10 15.30
N ALA A 244 4.59 -17.42 14.15
CA ALA A 244 3.41 -16.61 13.81
C ALA A 244 2.17 -17.49 13.61
N THR A 245 1.00 -16.96 13.95
CA THR A 245 -0.27 -17.66 13.71
C THR A 245 -0.87 -17.30 12.34
N PRO A 246 -1.73 -18.15 11.74
CA PRO A 246 -2.43 -17.81 10.50
C PRO A 246 -3.27 -16.53 10.60
N GLU A 247 -3.88 -16.28 11.76
CA GLU A 247 -4.68 -15.07 12.00
C GLU A 247 -3.81 -13.81 12.01
N GLU A 248 -2.65 -13.85 12.69
CA GLU A 248 -1.68 -12.74 12.68
C GLU A 248 -1.21 -12.42 11.25
N LEU A 249 -1.04 -13.44 10.40
CA LEU A 249 -0.65 -13.26 9.00
C LEU A 249 -1.77 -12.67 8.14
N ARG A 250 -3.02 -13.06 8.38
CA ARG A 250 -4.19 -12.52 7.67
C ARG A 250 -4.38 -11.03 7.94
N PHE A 251 -4.12 -10.60 9.17
CA PHE A 251 -4.27 -9.21 9.60
C PHE A 251 -2.96 -8.41 9.63
N ALA A 252 -1.87 -9.00 9.13
CA ALA A 252 -0.57 -8.37 9.12
C ALA A 252 -0.57 -7.10 8.26
N LYS A 253 -0.05 -6.02 8.82
CA LYS A 253 0.14 -4.76 8.08
C LYS A 253 1.15 -5.00 6.94
N PRO A 254 0.93 -4.43 5.74
CA PRO A 254 1.83 -4.63 4.59
C PRO A 254 3.27 -4.23 4.88
N GLY A 255 3.49 -3.18 5.69
CA GLY A 255 4.82 -2.76 6.11
C GLY A 255 5.54 -3.80 6.99
N MET A 256 4.81 -4.55 7.82
CA MET A 256 5.39 -5.65 8.61
C MET A 256 5.76 -6.82 7.71
N LEU A 257 4.92 -7.14 6.71
CA LEU A 257 5.21 -8.16 5.71
C LEU A 257 6.43 -7.78 4.86
N ALA A 258 6.55 -6.52 4.45
CA ALA A 258 7.71 -6.00 3.73
C ALA A 258 9.00 -6.13 4.57
N LEU A 259 8.95 -5.71 5.84
CA LEU A 259 10.07 -5.83 6.76
C LEU A 259 10.47 -7.29 7.00
N ALA A 260 9.49 -8.19 7.16
CA ALA A 260 9.74 -9.62 7.27
C ALA A 260 10.44 -10.16 6.03
N TYR A 261 9.98 -9.75 4.84
CA TYR A 261 10.58 -10.16 3.57
C TYR A 261 12.02 -9.68 3.41
N ASP A 262 12.30 -8.43 3.77
CA ASP A 262 13.65 -7.88 3.78
C ASP A 262 14.54 -8.63 4.78
N GLY A 263 14.00 -9.03 5.93
CA GLY A 263 14.67 -9.90 6.89
C GLY A 263 15.02 -11.27 6.31
N ILE A 264 14.12 -11.87 5.52
CA ILE A 264 14.36 -13.13 4.81
C ILE A 264 15.48 -12.95 3.77
N LYS A 265 15.36 -11.93 2.90
CA LYS A 265 16.38 -11.57 1.90
C LYS A 265 17.75 -11.37 2.56
N TYR A 266 17.80 -10.67 3.69
CA TYR A 266 19.01 -10.43 4.46
C TYR A 266 19.62 -11.74 4.98
N ARG A 267 18.84 -12.59 5.66
CA ARG A 267 19.32 -13.89 6.16
C ARG A 267 19.85 -14.77 5.03
N ASP A 268 19.19 -14.76 3.88
CA ASP A 268 19.63 -15.56 2.73
C ASP A 268 20.89 -14.98 2.07
N SER A 269 21.05 -13.66 2.02
CA SER A 269 22.30 -13.03 1.60
C SER A 269 23.46 -13.39 2.55
N GLN A 270 23.24 -13.41 3.86
CA GLN A 270 24.23 -13.80 4.86
C GLN A 270 24.65 -15.27 4.70
N LYS A 271 23.69 -16.17 4.46
CA LYS A 271 23.98 -17.58 4.15
C LYS A 271 24.75 -17.74 2.83
N LYS A 272 24.50 -16.91 1.82
CA LYS A 272 25.27 -16.92 0.56
C LYS A 272 26.69 -16.41 0.80
N LEU A 273 26.87 -15.34 1.57
CA LEU A 273 28.18 -14.80 1.93
C LEU A 273 29.02 -15.82 2.72
N SER A 274 28.44 -16.53 3.69
CA SER A 274 29.15 -17.57 4.44
C SER A 274 29.60 -18.74 3.53
N LYS A 275 28.79 -19.11 2.54
CA LYS A 275 29.14 -20.12 1.52
C LYS A 275 30.19 -19.65 0.51
N THR A 276 30.28 -18.34 0.24
CA THR A 276 31.20 -17.77 -0.77
C THR A 276 32.54 -17.33 -0.17
N SER A 277 32.70 -17.38 1.17
CA SER A 277 33.94 -17.06 1.87
C SER A 277 35.09 -18.05 1.62
N ALA A 278 34.84 -19.18 0.95
CA ALA A 278 35.88 -20.03 0.41
C ALA A 278 36.47 -19.40 -0.86
N LYS A 279 37.29 -18.36 -0.70
CA LYS A 279 38.20 -17.92 -1.75
C LYS A 279 39.00 -19.16 -2.15
N PRO A 280 38.94 -19.64 -3.41
CA PRO A 280 39.71 -20.81 -3.80
C PRO A 280 41.17 -20.47 -3.53
N VAL A 281 41.78 -21.18 -2.58
CA VAL A 281 43.22 -21.12 -2.36
C VAL A 281 43.82 -21.32 -3.75
N PRO A 282 44.59 -20.36 -4.30
CA PRO A 282 45.19 -20.53 -5.60
C PRO A 282 45.93 -21.87 -5.54
N LYS A 283 45.47 -22.86 -6.33
CA LYS A 283 46.20 -24.12 -6.43
C LYS A 283 47.61 -23.71 -6.79
N ALA A 284 48.57 -23.97 -5.90
CA ALA A 284 49.96 -23.75 -6.21
C ALA A 284 50.25 -24.57 -7.46
N ILE A 285 50.31 -23.87 -8.60
CA ILE A 285 50.69 -24.47 -9.87
C ILE A 285 52.14 -24.86 -9.63
N LYS A 286 52.39 -26.11 -9.25
CA LYS A 286 53.72 -26.69 -9.38
C LYS A 286 54.05 -26.52 -10.85
N SER A 287 54.98 -25.62 -11.14
CA SER A 287 55.50 -25.40 -12.48
C SER A 287 56.06 -26.73 -12.98
N LYS A 288 55.25 -27.49 -13.72
CA LYS A 288 55.80 -28.50 -14.62
C LYS A 288 56.58 -27.68 -15.65
N GLY A 289 57.90 -27.72 -15.54
CA GLY A 289 58.79 -27.14 -16.53
C GLY A 289 58.28 -27.56 -17.91
N LYS A 290 57.96 -26.58 -18.75
CA LYS A 290 57.66 -26.83 -20.16
C LYS A 290 58.90 -27.50 -20.74
N SER A 291 58.77 -28.77 -21.10
CA SER A 291 59.68 -29.41 -22.03
C SER A 291 59.82 -28.48 -23.24
N ALA A 292 61.05 -28.22 -23.66
CA ALA A 292 61.40 -27.36 -24.79
C ALA A 292 60.91 -27.99 -26.11
N GLY A 293 59.59 -28.00 -26.30
CA GLY A 293 58.92 -28.40 -27.52
C GLY A 293 59.10 -27.30 -28.57
N ASN A 294 60.15 -27.45 -29.36
CA ASN A 294 60.34 -26.87 -30.68
C ASN A 294 60.16 -25.34 -30.80
N ALA A 295 61.05 -24.58 -30.16
CA ALA A 295 61.12 -23.12 -30.29
C ALA A 295 61.30 -22.64 -31.75
N ASN A 296 61.84 -23.48 -32.64
CA ASN A 296 62.00 -23.16 -34.06
C ASN A 296 60.68 -23.17 -34.82
N SER A 297 59.74 -24.08 -34.52
CA SER A 297 58.44 -24.08 -35.20
C SER A 297 57.63 -22.81 -34.89
N LEU A 298 57.74 -22.31 -33.65
CA LEU A 298 57.07 -21.09 -33.22
C LEU A 298 57.68 -19.84 -33.87
N ARG A 299 59.01 -19.82 -34.06
CA ARG A 299 59.74 -18.75 -34.76
C ARG A 299 59.38 -18.72 -36.24
N LYS A 300 59.35 -19.88 -36.90
CA LYS A 300 58.92 -20.03 -38.30
C LYS A 300 57.48 -19.58 -38.52
N ALA A 301 56.56 -19.99 -37.66
CA ALA A 301 55.16 -19.58 -37.74
C ALA A 301 54.97 -18.05 -37.57
N ARG A 302 55.77 -17.42 -36.70
CA ARG A 302 55.73 -15.97 -36.52
C ARG A 302 56.37 -15.23 -37.70
N ALA A 303 57.49 -15.72 -38.24
CA ALA A 303 58.10 -15.14 -39.42
C ALA A 303 57.18 -15.24 -40.65
N ALA A 304 56.48 -16.37 -40.82
CA ALA A 304 55.50 -16.56 -41.90
C ALA A 304 54.33 -15.59 -41.80
N LYS A 305 53.82 -15.38 -40.58
CA LYS A 305 52.73 -14.43 -40.36
C LYS A 305 53.16 -12.98 -40.59
N ARG A 306 54.42 -12.63 -40.31
CA ARG A 306 54.97 -11.30 -40.58
C ARG A 306 55.16 -11.06 -42.06
N PHE A 307 55.77 -12.02 -42.78
CA PHE A 307 55.94 -11.95 -44.22
C PHE A 307 54.59 -11.84 -44.95
N HIS A 308 53.60 -12.67 -44.61
CA HIS A 308 52.26 -12.57 -45.21
C HIS A 308 51.56 -11.22 -44.98
N LYS A 309 51.95 -10.49 -43.92
CA LYS A 309 51.35 -9.19 -43.59
C LYS A 309 52.11 -8.02 -44.21
N SER A 310 53.43 -8.12 -44.33
CA SER A 310 54.29 -7.02 -44.79
C SER A 310 54.74 -7.16 -46.25
N ASN A 311 54.76 -8.37 -46.81
CA ASN A 311 55.36 -8.73 -48.11
C ASN A 311 56.76 -8.10 -48.33
N SER A 312 57.50 -7.85 -47.26
CA SER A 312 58.83 -7.24 -47.34
C SER A 312 59.91 -8.29 -47.61
N LEU A 313 60.96 -7.89 -48.31
CA LEU A 313 62.11 -8.77 -48.60
C LEU A 313 62.86 -9.16 -47.31
N ASP A 314 62.94 -8.27 -46.32
CA ASP A 314 63.58 -8.56 -45.03
C ASP A 314 62.82 -9.62 -44.23
N ASP A 315 61.48 -9.59 -44.23
CA ASP A 315 60.68 -10.63 -43.57
C ASP A 315 60.72 -11.96 -44.33
N ALA A 316 60.92 -11.94 -45.66
CA ALA A 316 61.13 -13.15 -46.47
C ALA A 316 62.45 -13.84 -46.11
N VAL A 317 63.52 -13.06 -45.93
CA VAL A 317 64.83 -13.55 -45.50
C VAL A 317 64.77 -14.08 -44.07
N ALA A 318 64.06 -13.38 -43.17
CA ALA A 318 63.85 -13.84 -41.80
C ALA A 318 63.07 -15.16 -41.73
N LEU A 319 62.08 -15.35 -42.62
CA LEU A 319 61.39 -16.63 -42.77
C LEU A 319 62.33 -17.75 -43.22
N LEU A 320 63.17 -17.49 -44.24
CA LEU A 320 64.15 -18.46 -44.73
C LEU A 320 65.16 -18.87 -43.65
N LEU A 321 65.64 -17.91 -42.85
CA LEU A 321 66.58 -18.15 -41.74
C LEU A 321 65.94 -18.85 -40.53
N SER A 322 64.61 -18.78 -40.41
CA SER A 322 63.83 -19.47 -39.38
C SER A 322 63.32 -20.86 -39.80
N SER A 323 63.62 -21.27 -41.05
CA SER A 323 63.12 -22.50 -41.67
C SER A 323 63.82 -23.76 -41.19
#